data_AF-A0A6V8MRT2-F1
#
_entry.id   AF-A0A6V8MRT2-F1
#
_cell.length_a   1.000
_cell.length_b   1.000
_cell.length_c   1.000
_cell.angle_alpha   90.00
_cell.angle_beta   90.00
_cell.angle_gamma   90.00
#
_symmetry.space_group_name_H-M   'P 1'
#
loop_
_entity.id
_entity.type
_entity.pdbx_description
1 polymer ?
#
loop_
_entity_poly.entity_id
_entity_poly.type
_entity_poly.pdbx_seq_one_letter_code
_entity_poly.pdbx_strand_id
1 'polypeptide(L)' 'MPLVHVILVLIVVGVLLWLVNTYIPMAGSIKSILNAVVVIVVVLWLLNVFGLMHNLTNLRVGK' A
#
# COMPACT_ATOMS: atom_id res chain seq x y z
N MET A 1 9.17 -9.10 5.84
CA MET A 1 8.54 -9.93 4.79
C MET A 1 9.49 -10.05 3.61
N PRO A 2 9.64 -11.21 2.94
CA PRO A 2 10.49 -11.30 1.75
C PRO A 2 10.03 -10.30 0.68
N LEU A 3 10.95 -9.67 -0.05
CA LEU A 3 10.65 -8.64 -1.07
C LEU A 3 9.56 -9.08 -2.06
N VAL A 4 9.56 -10.36 -2.41
CA VAL A 4 8.55 -10.99 -3.28
C VAL A 4 7.12 -10.78 -2.75
N HIS A 5 6.92 -10.84 -1.44
CA HIS A 5 5.61 -10.64 -0.83
C HIS A 5 5.12 -9.20 -0.97
N VAL A 6 6.03 -8.21 -0.89
CA VAL A 6 5.69 -6.79 -1.06
C VAL A 6 5.22 -6.52 -2.48
N ILE A 7 5.95 -7.07 -3.46
CA ILE A 7 5.59 -6.97 -4.89
C ILE A 7 4.22 -7.61 -5.13
N LEU A 8 3.97 -8.77 -4.54
CA LEU A 8 2.70 -9.49 -4.67
C LEU A 8 1.53 -8.65 -4.12
N VAL A 9 1.69 -8.03 -2.95
CA VAL A 9 0.66 -7.16 -2.37
C VAL A 9 0.40 -5.92 -3.25
N LEU A 10 1.45 -5.28 -3.80
CA LEU A 10 1.27 -4.14 -4.71
C LEU A 10 0.50 -4.52 -5.98
N ILE A 11 0.79 -5.70 -6.55
CA ILE A 11 0.05 -6.23 -7.70
C ILE A 11 -1.41 -6.44 -7.33
N VAL A 12 -1.69 -7.10 -6.20
CA VAL A 12 -3.07 -7.37 -5.73
C VAL A 12 -3.84 -6.07 -5.51
N VAL A 13 -3.25 -5.09 -4.83
CA VAL A 13 -3.90 -3.80 -4.59
C VAL A 13 -4.14 -3.05 -5.90
N GLY A 14 -3.17 -3.05 -6.82
CA GLY A 14 -3.32 -2.43 -8.14
C GLY A 14 -4.45 -3.06 -8.97
N VAL A 15 -4.55 -4.39 -8.98
CA VAL A 15 -5.61 -5.13 -9.67
C VAL A 15 -6.98 -4.84 -9.06
N LEU A 16 -7.08 -4.80 -7.72
CA LEU A 16 -8.32 -4.43 -7.01
C LEU A 16 -8.77 -3.02 -7.36
N LEU A 17 -7.87 -2.04 -7.33
CA LEU A 17 -8.15 -0.65 -7.69
C LEU A 17 -8.64 -0.55 -9.13
N TRP A 18 -7.99 -1.26 -10.05
CA TRP A 18 -8.36 -1.30 -11.46
C TRP A 18 -9.76 -1.89 -11.67
N LEU A 19 -10.09 -2.99 -10.98
CA LEU A 19 -11.42 -3.60 -10.99
C LEU A 19 -12.48 -2.62 -10.47
N VAL A 20 -12.26 -2.03 -9.31
CA VAL A 20 -13.18 -1.04 -8.72
C VAL A 20 -13.43 0.11 -9.71
N ASN A 21 -12.37 0.60 -10.37
CA ASN A 21 -12.44 1.71 -11.30
C ASN A 21 -13.10 1.36 -12.65
N THR A 22 -13.02 0.10 -13.07
CA THR A 22 -13.53 -0.37 -14.38
C THR A 22 -14.98 -0.81 -14.29
N TYR A 23 -15.37 -1.48 -13.21
CA TYR A 23 -16.69 -2.10 -13.09
C TYR A 23 -17.71 -1.25 -12.32
N ILE A 24 -17.26 -0.22 -11.59
CA ILE A 24 -18.16 0.70 -10.89
C ILE A 24 -18.19 2.03 -11.62
N PRO A 25 -19.26 2.36 -12.38
CA PRO A 25 -19.41 3.67 -13.00
C PRO A 25 -19.62 4.72 -11.90
N MET A 26 -18.53 5.33 -11.45
CA MET A 26 -18.55 6.40 -10.45
C MET A 26 -18.55 7.78 -11.11
N ALA A 27 -19.28 8.71 -10.51
CA ALA A 27 -19.15 10.13 -10.83
C ALA A 27 -17.69 10.59 -10.62
N GLY A 28 -17.19 11.49 -11.47
CA GLY A 28 -15.77 11.88 -11.50
C GLY A 28 -15.19 12.31 -10.14
N SER A 29 -16.00 12.96 -9.29
CA SER A 29 -15.60 13.35 -7.93
C SER A 29 -15.35 12.17 -7.00
N ILE A 30 -16.16 11.12 -7.06
CA ILE A 30 -16.04 9.92 -6.21
C ILE A 30 -14.81 9.10 -6.65
N LYS A 31 -14.55 9.04 -7.96
CA LYS A 31 -13.36 8.39 -8.54
C LYS A 31 -12.06 8.97 -7.99
N SER A 32 -12.00 10.30 -7.88
CA SER A 32 -10.84 11.01 -7.34
C SER A 32 -10.60 10.70 -5.86
N ILE A 33 -11.67 10.71 -5.05
CA ILE A 33 -11.60 10.41 -3.61
C ILE A 33 -11.12 8.97 -3.38
N LEU A 34 -11.69 8.00 -4.11
CA LEU A 34 -11.33 6.59 -3.95
C LEU A 34 -9.85 6.34 -4.29
N ASN A 35 -9.39 6.87 -5.43
CA ASN A 35 -7.98 6.74 -5.82
C ASN A 35 -7.05 7.42 -4.79
N ALA A 36 -7.40 8.61 -4.30
CA ALA A 36 -6.63 9.29 -3.27
C ALA A 36 -6.52 8.47 -1.98
N VAL A 37 -7.64 7.92 -1.50
CA VAL A 37 -7.66 7.07 -0.30
C VAL A 37 -6.80 5.82 -0.48
N VAL A 38 -6.93 5.11 -1.60
CA VAL A 38 -6.15 3.89 -1.81
C VAL A 38 -4.66 4.20 -1.95
N VAL A 39 -4.29 5.27 -2.64
CA VAL A 39 -2.89 5.71 -2.74
C VAL A 39 -2.33 6.05 -1.36
N ILE A 40 -3.07 6.77 -0.51
CA ILE A 40 -2.67 7.07 0.87
C ILE A 40 -2.45 5.78 1.67
N VAL A 41 -3.38 4.83 1.59
CA VAL A 41 -3.27 3.53 2.28
C VAL A 41 -2.02 2.76 1.81
N VAL A 42 -1.76 2.72 0.50
CA VAL A 42 -0.57 2.05 -0.06
C VAL A 42 0.72 2.72 0.41
N VAL A 43 0.77 4.06 0.47
CA VAL A 43 1.95 4.79 0.96
C VAL A 43 2.20 4.51 2.45
N LEU A 44 1.16 4.60 3.29
CA LEU A 44 1.26 4.30 4.72
C LEU A 44 1.68 2.85 4.97
N TRP A 45 1.14 1.92 4.17
CA TRP A 45 1.51 0.51 4.23
C TRP A 45 2.96 0.28 3.81
N LEU A 46 3.42 0.89 2.71
CA LEU A 46 4.82 0.81 2.28
C LEU A 46 5.76 1.36 3.35
N LEU A 47 5.45 2.50 3.97
CA LEU A 47 6.26 3.06 5.07
C LEU A 47 6.38 2.10 6.25
N ASN A 48 5.30 1.36 6.57
CA ASN A 48 5.30 0.34 7.62
C ASN A 48 6.15 -0.89 7.21
N VAL A 49 5.97 -1.37 5.97
CA VAL A 49 6.64 -2.56 5.41
C VAL A 49 8.14 -2.36 5.18
N PHE A 50 8.56 -1.19 4.69
CA PHE A 50 9.97 -0.84 4.56
C PHE A 50 10.66 -0.65 5.91
N GLY A 51 9.89 -0.64 7.01
CA GLY A 51 10.47 -0.83 8.32
C GLY A 51 11.40 0.30 8.72
N LEU A 52 10.91 1.56 8.63
CA LEU A 52 11.35 2.58 9.60
C LEU A 52 11.13 2.09 11.05
N MET A 53 10.22 1.13 11.26
CA MET A 53 10.01 0.44 12.55
C MET A 53 10.81 -0.88 12.71
N HIS A 54 11.24 -1.56 11.64
CA HIS A 54 11.96 -2.85 11.71
C HIS A 54 13.48 -2.69 11.81
N ASN A 55 14.04 -1.63 11.23
CA ASN A 55 15.46 -1.29 11.44
C ASN A 55 15.74 -0.86 12.90
N LEU A 56 14.73 -0.34 13.61
CA LEU A 56 14.84 -0.04 15.05
C LEU A 56 14.84 -1.29 15.93
N THR A 57 14.23 -2.40 15.50
CA THR A 57 14.18 -3.63 16.31
C THR A 57 15.46 -4.47 16.20
N ASN A 58 16.27 -4.27 15.15
CA ASN A 58 17.55 -4.94 14.97
C ASN A 58 18.75 -4.13 15.48
N LEU A 59 18.53 -2.86 15.87
CA LEU A 59 19.49 -2.07 16.66
C LEU A 59 19.38 -2.46 18.13
N ARG A 60 19.92 -3.63 18.45
CA ARG A 60 20.25 -4.02 19.82
C ARG A 60 21.34 -3.07 20.32
N VAL A 61 20.96 -1.95 20.93
CA VAL A 61 21.84 -1.13 21.75
C VAL A 61 22.13 -1.95 23.01
N GLY A 62 23.25 -2.67 23.02
CA GLY A 62 23.58 -3.58 24.10
C GLY A 62 24.89 -4.35 23.88
N LYS A 63 26.01 -3.63 23.97
CA LYS A 63 27.13 -4.05 24.81
C LYS A 63 27.65 -2.84 25.56
#